data_AF-A0A7W1YCQ0-F1
#
_entry.id   AF-A0A7W1YCQ0-F1
#
_cell.length_a   1.000
_cell.length_b   1.000
_cell.length_c   1.000
_cell.angle_alpha   90.00
_cell.angle_beta   90.00
_cell.angle_gamma   90.00
#
_symmetry.space_group_name_H-M   'P 1'
#
loop_
_entity.id
_entity.type
_entity.pdbx_description
1 polymer ?
#
loop_
_entity_poly.entity_id
_entity_poly.type
_entity_poly.pdbx_seq_one_letter_code
_entity_poly.pdbx_strand_id
1 'polypeptide(L)' 'LAPILQQTVRNYLEKGAAAAFTGPARRGDADTVAAHLRAIKRVPQASEVYAALTRAAMQRLPVSKKRELDRVLSRTSNKG' A
#
# COMPACT_ATOMS: atom_id res chain seq x y z
N LEU A 1 9.40 -15.81 1.34
CA LEU A 1 8.14 -15.14 1.75
C LEU A 1 7.55 -15.69 3.06
N ALA A 2 7.62 -17.00 3.31
CA ALA A 2 6.98 -17.62 4.48
C ALA A 2 7.22 -16.92 5.84
N PRO A 3 8.47 -16.52 6.22
CA PRO A 3 8.68 -15.83 7.49
C PRO A 3 7.93 -14.49 7.61
N ILE A 4 7.85 -13.73 6.52
CA ILE A 4 7.17 -12.42 6.47
C ILE A 4 5.66 -12.61 6.60
N LEU A 5 5.09 -13.60 5.89
CA LEU A 5 3.67 -13.90 5.95
C LEU A 5 3.26 -14.34 7.36
N GLN A 6 3.99 -15.29 7.94
CA GLN A 6 3.74 -15.76 9.30
C GLN A 6 3.84 -14.63 10.32
N GLN A 7 4.86 -13.77 10.22
CA GLN A 7 4.98 -12.64 11.13
C GLN A 7 3.85 -11.62 10.97
N THR A 8 3.40 -11.38 9.73
CA THR A 8 2.29 -10.47 9.45
C THR A 8 1.00 -10.98 10.08
N VAL A 9 0.68 -12.27 9.89
CA VAL A 9 -0.51 -12.89 10.48
C VAL A 9 -0.44 -12.89 12.01
N ARG A 10 0.71 -13.27 12.60
CA ARG A 10 0.89 -13.21 14.06
C ARG A 10 0.66 -11.79 14.61
N ASN A 11 1.33 -10.79 14.03
CA ASN A 11 1.17 -9.40 14.45
C ASN A 11 -0.29 -8.94 14.34
N TYR A 12 -0.99 -9.34 13.28
CA TYR A 12 -2.40 -8.99 13.09
C TYR A 12 -3.29 -9.60 14.17
N LEU A 13 -3.10 -10.90 14.47
CA LEU A 13 -3.88 -11.61 15.48
C LEU A 13 -3.62 -11.07 16.89
N GLU A 14 -2.37 -10.73 17.21
CA GLU A 14 -1.98 -10.27 18.56
C GLU A 14 -2.29 -8.78 18.81
N LYS A 15 -2.10 -7.92 17.80
CA LYS A 15 -2.09 -6.45 17.97
C LYS A 15 -3.19 -5.74 17.19
N GLY A 16 -3.92 -6.47 16.34
CA GLY A 16 -4.94 -5.93 15.46
C GLY A 16 -4.39 -5.24 14.21
N ALA A 17 -5.30 -4.98 13.27
CA ALA A 17 -4.98 -4.47 11.93
C ALA A 17 -4.19 -3.16 11.96
N ALA A 18 -4.61 -2.19 12.78
CA ALA A 18 -4.00 -0.88 12.83
C ALA A 18 -2.56 -0.90 13.36
N ALA A 19 -2.24 -1.78 14.31
CA ALA A 19 -0.89 -1.90 14.85
C ALA A 19 0.02 -2.80 14.00
N ALA A 20 -0.55 -3.82 13.35
CA ALA A 20 0.18 -4.72 12.46
C ALA A 20 0.50 -4.10 11.08
N PHE A 21 -0.29 -3.10 10.67
CA PHE A 21 -0.06 -2.40 9.41
C PHE A 21 1.28 -1.65 9.46
N THR A 22 2.13 -1.85 8.45
CA THR A 22 3.48 -1.27 8.35
C THR A 22 3.81 -0.93 6.88
N GLY A 23 5.07 -0.55 6.61
CA GLY A 23 5.55 -0.30 5.26
C GLY A 23 5.32 1.13 4.77
N PRO A 24 5.59 1.39 3.48
CA PRO A 24 5.60 2.74 2.92
C PRO A 24 4.22 3.41 2.96
N ALA A 25 3.14 2.64 2.75
CA ALA A 25 1.78 3.16 2.83
C ALA A 25 1.45 3.71 4.24
N ARG A 26 1.81 3.00 5.31
CA ARG A 26 1.64 3.50 6.69
C ARG A 26 2.38 4.82 6.92
N ARG A 27 3.63 4.90 6.46
CA ARG A 27 4.49 6.08 6.66
C ARG A 27 4.15 7.26 5.73
N GLY A 28 3.27 7.05 4.75
CA GLY A 28 3.02 8.05 3.72
C GLY A 28 4.22 8.28 2.80
N ASP A 29 5.06 7.26 2.63
CA ASP A 29 6.27 7.28 1.81
C ASP A 29 5.87 7.18 0.33
N ALA A 30 5.44 8.32 -0.21
CA ALA A 30 4.88 8.45 -1.55
C ALA A 30 5.90 8.13 -2.64
N ASP A 31 7.18 8.41 -2.41
CA ASP A 31 8.26 8.13 -3.36
C ASP A 31 8.49 6.63 -3.52
N THR A 32 8.51 5.87 -2.42
CA THR A 32 8.59 4.42 -2.46
C THR A 32 7.37 3.81 -3.15
N VAL A 33 6.16 4.31 -2.85
CA VAL A 33 4.94 3.84 -3.52
C VAL A 33 4.97 4.13 -5.02
N ALA A 34 5.44 5.31 -5.43
CA ALA A 34 5.60 5.64 -6.85
C ALA A 34 6.66 4.75 -7.51
N ALA A 35 7.74 4.41 -6.82
CA ALA A 35 8.77 3.49 -7.32
C ALA A 35 8.21 2.07 -7.54
N HIS A 36 7.41 1.56 -6.60
CA HIS A 36 6.73 0.27 -6.75
C HIS A 36 5.82 0.25 -7.98
N LEU A 37 4.97 1.27 -8.14
CA LEU A 37 4.08 1.40 -9.30
C LEU A 37 4.86 1.47 -10.62
N ARG A 38 6.00 2.17 -10.65
CA ARG A 38 6.89 2.19 -11.83
C ARG A 38 7.48 0.81 -12.13
N ALA A 39 7.84 0.04 -11.11
CA ALA A 39 8.42 -1.29 -11.27
C ALA A 39 7.41 -2.29 -11.86
N ILE A 40 6.14 -2.19 -11.48
CA ILE A 40 5.07 -3.10 -11.94
C ILE A 40 4.28 -2.56 -13.15
N LYS A 41 4.67 -1.41 -13.73
CA LYS A 41 3.94 -0.74 -14.82
C LYS A 41 3.74 -1.58 -16.08
N ARG A 42 4.60 -2.58 -16.30
CA ARG A 42 4.51 -3.49 -17.47
C ARG A 42 3.39 -4.53 -17.32
N VAL A 43 2.81 -4.65 -16.12
CA VAL A 43 1.65 -5.50 -15.82
C VAL A 43 0.53 -4.60 -15.28
N PRO A 44 -0.33 -4.06 -16.16
CA PRO A 44 -1.35 -3.07 -15.76
C PRO A 44 -2.25 -3.55 -14.61
N GLN A 45 -2.69 -4.79 -14.64
CA GLN A 45 -3.53 -5.39 -13.61
C GLN A 45 -2.84 -5.43 -12.24
N ALA A 46 -1.52 -5.67 -12.20
CA ALA A 46 -0.76 -5.63 -10.96
C ALA A 46 -0.70 -4.21 -10.39
N SER A 47 -0.58 -3.20 -11.25
CA SER A 47 -0.61 -1.78 -10.86
C SER A 47 -1.96 -1.39 -10.27
N GLU A 48 -3.05 -1.87 -10.87
CA GLU A 48 -4.43 -1.65 -10.38
C GLU A 48 -4.65 -2.31 -9.02
N VAL A 49 -4.29 -3.59 -8.87
CA VAL A 49 -4.42 -4.32 -7.60
C VAL A 49 -3.60 -3.63 -6.51
N TYR A 50 -2.35 -3.26 -6.80
CA TYR A 50 -1.50 -2.55 -5.84
C TYR A 50 -2.13 -1.22 -5.39
N ALA A 51 -2.65 -0.43 -6.34
CA ALA A 51 -3.29 0.83 -6.04
C ALA A 51 -4.60 0.65 -5.25
N ALA A 52 -5.42 -0.34 -5.61
CA ALA A 52 -6.67 -0.65 -4.93
C ALA A 52 -6.42 -1.09 -3.47
N LEU A 53 -5.47 -2.00 -3.23
CA LEU A 53 -5.09 -2.44 -1.88
C LEU A 53 -4.57 -1.27 -1.03
N THR A 54 -3.76 -0.38 -1.63
CA THR A 54 -3.25 0.81 -0.94
C THR A 54 -4.39 1.77 -0.57
N ARG A 55 -5.34 2.04 -1.47
CA ARG A 55 -6.53 2.87 -1.18
C ARG A 55 -7.40 2.26 -0.09
N ALA A 56 -7.65 0.95 -0.13
CA ALA A 56 -8.41 0.25 0.89
C ALA A 56 -7.75 0.37 2.27
N ALA A 57 -6.43 0.22 2.33
CA ALA A 57 -5.67 0.44 3.56
C ALA A 57 -5.81 1.89 4.06
N MET A 58 -5.69 2.89 3.19
CA MET A 58 -5.84 4.31 3.54
C MET A 58 -7.22 4.69 4.09
N GLN A 59 -8.26 3.89 3.82
CA GLN A 59 -9.60 4.12 4.34
C GLN A 59 -9.78 3.63 5.78
N ARG A 60 -9.10 2.54 6.16
CA ARG A 60 -9.37 1.80 7.42
C ARG A 60 -8.19 1.72 8.36
N LEU A 61 -6.99 2.06 7.91
CA LEU A 61 -5.74 1.89 8.64
C LEU A 61 -5.00 3.22 8.79
N PRO A 62 -4.18 3.36 9.84
CA PRO A 62 -3.40 4.58 10.07
C PRO A 62 -2.39 4.80 8.93
N VAL A 63 -2.50 5.96 8.30
CA VAL A 63 -1.63 6.40 7.21
C VAL A 63 -1.21 7.85 7.46
N SER A 64 0.10 8.08 7.58
CA SER A 64 0.67 9.42 7.56
C SER A 64 0.62 10.01 6.15
N LYS A 65 0.61 11.35 6.03
CA LYS A 65 0.70 12.07 4.75
C LYS A 65 -0.27 11.56 3.66
N LYS A 66 -1.49 11.21 4.03
CA LYS A 66 -2.51 10.60 3.15
C LYS A 66 -2.68 11.33 1.80
N ARG A 67 -2.64 12.66 1.81
CA ARG A 67 -2.74 13.53 0.60
C ARG A 67 -1.58 13.35 -0.39
N GLU A 68 -0.37 13.06 0.07
CA GLU A 68 0.77 12.78 -0.81
C GLU A 68 0.58 11.42 -1.49
N LEU A 69 0.14 10.43 -0.72
CA LEU A 69 -0.12 9.10 -1.22
C LEU A 69 -1.28 9.08 -2.22
N ASP A 70 -2.37 9.81 -1.95
CA ASP A 70 -3.51 9.95 -2.88
C ASP A 70 -3.07 10.55 -4.24
N ARG A 71 -2.18 11.55 -4.23
CA ARG A 71 -1.63 12.16 -5.46
C ARG A 71 -0.81 11.19 -6.31
N VAL A 72 -0.14 10.23 -5.67
CA VAL A 72 0.60 9.18 -6.41
C VAL A 72 -0.37 8.17 -7.01
N LEU A 73 -1.39 7.75 -6.25
CA LEU A 73 -2.35 6.75 -6.70
C LEU A 73 -3.30 7.26 -7.78
N SER A 74 -3.68 8.54 -7.78
CA SER A 74 -4.57 9.12 -8.80
C SER A 74 -3.96 9.12 -10.20
N ARG A 75 -2.63 9.20 -10.32
CA ARG A 75 -1.90 9.15 -11.60
C ARG A 75 -1.99 7.78 -12.29
N THR A 76 -2.33 6.72 -11.55
CA THR A 76 -2.49 5.37 -12.08
C THR A 76 -3.88 5.11 -12.65
N SER A 77 -4.89 5.91 -12.26
CA SER A 77 -6.29 5.73 -12.70
C SER A 77 -6.65 6.48 -13.99
N ASN A 78 -5.75 7.29 -14.55
CA ASN A 78 -6.02 8.12 -15.74
C ASN A 78 -5.49 7.51 -17.06
N LYS A 79 -5.53 6.18 -17.18
CA LYS A 79 -5.23 5.47 -18.43
C LYS A 79 -6.42 4.57 -18.78
N GLY A 80 -7.51 5.21 -19.19
CA GLY A 80 -8.61 4.62 -19.94
C GLY A 80 -8.58 5.16 -21.36
#